data_AF-A0A3D5H627-F1
#
_entry.id   AF-A0A3D5H627-F1
#
_cell.length_a   1.000
_cell.length_b   1.000
_cell.length_c   1.000
_cell.angle_alpha   90.00
_cell.angle_beta   90.00
_cell.angle_gamma   90.00
#
_symmetry.space_group_name_H-M   'P 1'
#
loop_
_entity.id
_entity.type
_entity.pdbx_description
1 polymer ?
#
loop_
_entity_poly.entity_id
_entity_poly.type
_entity_poly.pdbx_seq_one_letter_code
_entity_poly.pdbx_strand_id
1 'polypeptide(L)'
;MQLSRFSTGTYNSKDVKTQISAGWFDWFCRETSLAGKTPSLYRVLQRISTSPRLNLATMYAFFKNNCPAVGSLYDSISICDLATGDVLFWIAPSVGYGPDKGKAQVFSVKESTDAPAASGRLKDVVNWFVPAKSVAATLRPKMPADPFAAMKKVYNEAGIDLHDVPPGMQSGVNKLVKEVIRLRTQVAGR
;
A
#
# COMPACT_ATOMS: atom_id res chain seq x y z
N MET A 1 -1.31 4.88 0.10
CA MET A 1 -1.23 3.59 -0.61
C MET A 1 -2.64 3.15 -1.00
N GLN A 2 -2.84 2.72 -2.24
CA GLN A 2 -4.17 2.54 -2.84
C GLN A 2 -4.92 1.22 -2.47
N LEU A 3 -4.75 0.72 -1.25
CA LEU A 3 -5.38 -0.54 -0.78
C LEU A 3 -6.92 -0.48 -0.72
N SER A 4 -7.50 0.65 -0.30
CA SER A 4 -8.95 0.80 -0.17
C SER A 4 -9.67 0.61 -1.51
N ARG A 5 -9.12 1.21 -2.59
CA ARG A 5 -9.66 1.10 -3.96
C ARG A 5 -9.63 -0.35 -4.47
N PHE A 6 -8.58 -1.10 -4.12
CA PHE A 6 -8.54 -2.53 -4.43
C PHE A 6 -9.63 -3.30 -3.70
N SER A 7 -9.80 -3.05 -2.40
CA SER A 7 -10.83 -3.71 -1.58
C SER A 7 -12.27 -3.42 -2.03
N THR A 8 -12.53 -2.26 -2.63
CA THR A 8 -13.84 -1.91 -3.19
C THR A 8 -14.07 -2.40 -4.62
N GLY A 9 -13.13 -3.18 -5.19
CA GLY A 9 -13.26 -3.72 -6.54
C GLY A 9 -13.04 -2.71 -7.66
N THR A 10 -12.48 -1.53 -7.36
CA THR A 10 -12.23 -0.47 -8.36
C THR A 10 -11.32 -0.94 -9.51
N TYR A 11 -10.52 -1.98 -9.30
CA TYR A 11 -9.56 -2.50 -10.27
C TYR A 11 -9.98 -3.81 -10.95
N ASN A 12 -11.27 -4.19 -10.87
CA ASN A 12 -11.77 -5.46 -11.39
C ASN A 12 -11.93 -5.48 -12.91
N SER A 13 -12.04 -4.32 -13.57
CA SER A 13 -12.14 -4.27 -15.03
C SER A 13 -10.85 -4.72 -15.70
N LYS A 14 -10.96 -5.44 -16.81
CA LYS A 14 -9.82 -6.01 -17.54
C LYS A 14 -9.08 -5.02 -18.43
N ASP A 15 -9.64 -3.84 -18.66
CA ASP A 15 -9.05 -2.87 -19.57
C ASP A 15 -7.73 -2.30 -19.03
N VAL A 16 -6.82 -2.00 -19.95
CA VAL A 16 -5.47 -1.54 -19.61
C VAL A 16 -5.49 -0.22 -18.82
N LYS A 17 -6.45 0.68 -19.04
CA LYS A 17 -6.54 1.96 -18.31
C LYS A 17 -6.87 1.73 -16.83
N THR A 18 -7.77 0.80 -16.53
CA THR A 18 -8.04 0.37 -15.16
C THR A 18 -6.81 -0.25 -14.52
N GLN A 19 -6.03 -1.05 -15.27
CA GLN A 19 -4.83 -1.69 -14.74
C GLN A 19 -3.68 -0.70 -14.52
N ILE A 20 -3.50 0.29 -15.38
CA ILE A 20 -2.60 1.43 -15.13
C ILE A 20 -3.04 2.16 -13.85
N SER A 21 -4.33 2.42 -13.69
CA SER A 21 -4.90 3.04 -12.48
C SER A 21 -4.74 2.17 -11.22
N ALA A 22 -4.61 0.86 -11.39
CA ALA A 22 -4.31 -0.09 -10.32
C ALA A 22 -2.83 -0.04 -9.90
N GLY A 23 -1.97 0.61 -10.69
CA GLY A 23 -0.56 0.84 -10.38
C GLY A 23 0.42 0.24 -11.39
N TRP A 24 -0.02 -0.38 -12.49
CA TRP A 24 0.90 -0.89 -13.51
C TRP A 24 1.59 0.26 -14.24
N PHE A 25 2.93 0.28 -14.18
CA PHE A 25 3.76 1.33 -14.79
C PHE A 25 4.43 0.88 -16.09
N ASP A 26 4.94 -0.37 -16.10
CA ASP A 26 5.68 -0.94 -17.23
C ASP A 26 5.55 -2.47 -17.20
N TRP A 27 5.37 -3.09 -18.36
CA TRP A 27 5.13 -4.53 -18.45
C TRP A 27 5.56 -5.11 -19.79
N PHE A 28 6.06 -6.35 -19.74
CA PHE A 28 6.40 -7.14 -20.94
C PHE A 28 5.40 -8.27 -21.20
N CYS A 29 4.51 -8.58 -20.25
CA CYS A 29 3.43 -9.54 -20.45
C CYS A 29 2.28 -8.94 -21.28
N ARG A 30 1.38 -9.78 -21.77
CA ARG A 30 0.17 -9.32 -22.47
C ARG A 30 -0.70 -8.48 -21.55
N GLU A 31 -1.32 -7.42 -22.07
CA GLU A 31 -2.23 -6.55 -21.30
C GLU A 31 -3.38 -7.34 -20.66
N THR A 32 -3.89 -8.35 -21.36
CA THR A 32 -4.94 -9.26 -20.86
C THR A 32 -4.53 -10.05 -19.61
N SER A 33 -3.23 -10.12 -19.30
CA SER A 33 -2.72 -10.77 -18.08
C SER A 33 -2.72 -9.86 -16.86
N LEU A 34 -2.73 -8.53 -17.05
CA LEU A 34 -2.55 -7.56 -15.96
C LEU A 34 -3.65 -7.69 -14.91
N ALA A 35 -4.91 -7.77 -15.33
CA ALA A 35 -6.05 -7.91 -14.42
C ALA A 35 -6.01 -9.21 -13.60
N GLY A 36 -5.45 -10.30 -14.14
CA GLY A 36 -5.26 -11.55 -13.40
C GLY A 36 -4.11 -11.48 -12.39
N LYS A 37 -3.09 -10.67 -12.68
CA LYS A 37 -1.90 -10.45 -11.82
C LYS A 37 -2.16 -9.44 -10.70
N THR A 38 -2.94 -8.40 -10.95
CA THR A 38 -3.22 -7.32 -9.98
C THR A 38 -3.63 -7.83 -8.60
N PRO A 39 -4.60 -8.78 -8.46
CA PRO A 39 -4.98 -9.29 -7.16
C PRO A 39 -3.85 -9.99 -6.40
N SER A 40 -2.91 -10.66 -7.08
CA SER A 40 -1.81 -11.34 -6.40
C SER A 40 -0.85 -10.34 -5.76
N LEU A 41 -0.54 -9.24 -6.45
CA LEU A 41 0.33 -8.17 -5.95
C LEU A 41 -0.32 -7.39 -4.81
N TYR A 42 -1.61 -7.06 -4.94
CA TYR A 42 -2.34 -6.40 -3.85
C TYR A 42 -2.47 -7.27 -2.60
N ARG A 43 -2.63 -8.59 -2.74
CA ARG A 43 -2.60 -9.50 -1.58
C ARG A 43 -1.27 -9.47 -0.84
N VAL A 44 -0.14 -9.28 -1.55
CA VAL A 44 1.17 -9.06 -0.91
C VAL A 44 1.13 -7.75 -0.11
N LEU A 45 0.70 -6.65 -0.72
CA LEU A 45 0.57 -5.36 -0.05
C LEU A 45 -0.34 -5.43 1.19
N GLN A 46 -1.47 -6.14 1.11
CA GLN A 46 -2.37 -6.36 2.24
C GLN A 46 -1.69 -7.08 3.39
N ARG A 47 -0.91 -8.14 3.11
CA ARG A 47 -0.19 -8.92 4.13
C ARG A 47 0.86 -8.10 4.88
N ILE A 48 1.48 -7.11 4.23
CA ILE A 48 2.51 -6.26 4.84
C ILE A 48 1.97 -4.93 5.36
N SER A 49 0.69 -4.60 5.10
CA SER A 49 0.09 -3.29 5.37
C SER A 49 0.11 -2.84 6.83
N THR A 50 0.27 -3.77 7.78
CA THR A 50 0.35 -3.50 9.21
C THR A 50 1.79 -3.29 9.70
N SER A 51 2.77 -3.39 8.81
CA SER A 51 4.18 -3.23 9.15
C SER A 51 4.48 -1.81 9.64
N PRO A 52 5.24 -1.63 10.73
CA PRO A 52 5.72 -0.31 11.15
C PRO A 52 6.72 0.32 10.16
N ARG A 53 7.20 -0.46 9.18
CA ARG A 53 8.07 0.02 8.09
C ARG A 53 7.30 0.79 7.02
N LEU A 54 5.97 0.68 7.00
CA LEU A 54 5.11 1.31 6.00
C LEU A 54 4.28 2.43 6.63
N ASN A 55 4.22 3.56 5.92
CA ASN A 55 3.26 4.62 6.21
C ASN A 55 2.27 4.71 5.04
N LEU A 56 1.07 4.16 5.23
CA LEU A 56 0.06 4.10 4.18
C LEU A 56 -0.46 5.48 3.73
N ALA A 57 -0.25 6.53 4.52
CA ALA A 57 -0.67 7.89 4.18
C ALA A 57 0.37 8.64 3.33
N THR A 58 1.65 8.31 3.48
CA THR A 58 2.75 9.00 2.79
C THR A 58 3.47 8.13 1.76
N MET A 59 3.01 6.89 1.54
CA MET A 59 3.57 5.98 0.56
C MET A 59 2.54 5.54 -0.47
N TYR A 60 2.99 5.27 -1.68
CA TYR A 60 2.21 4.61 -2.74
C TYR A 60 2.97 3.42 -3.31
N ALA A 61 2.26 2.57 -4.07
CA ALA A 61 2.87 1.43 -4.74
C ALA A 61 2.66 1.50 -6.25
N PHE A 62 3.62 1.02 -7.03
CA PHE A 62 3.41 0.71 -8.44
C PHE A 62 3.94 -0.69 -8.77
N PHE A 63 3.48 -1.23 -9.87
CA PHE A 63 3.76 -2.59 -10.32
C PHE A 63 4.50 -2.57 -11.64
N LYS A 64 5.40 -3.54 -11.80
CA LYS A 64 6.03 -3.85 -13.07
C LYS A 64 5.94 -5.33 -13.37
N ASN A 65 5.94 -5.69 -14.64
CA ASN A 65 6.24 -7.05 -15.09
C ASN A 65 7.57 -6.96 -15.83
N ASN A 66 8.65 -7.41 -15.20
CA ASN A 66 10.01 -7.23 -15.67
C ASN A 66 10.43 -8.33 -16.65
N CYS A 67 11.29 -7.98 -17.60
CA CYS A 67 11.92 -8.91 -18.54
C CYS A 67 13.45 -8.95 -18.27
N PRO A 68 13.96 -9.97 -17.58
CA PRO A 68 15.40 -10.12 -17.40
C PRO A 68 16.07 -10.54 -18.72
N ALA A 69 17.32 -10.15 -18.93
CA ALA A 69 18.08 -10.58 -20.11
C ALA A 69 18.22 -12.11 -20.20
N VAL A 70 18.34 -12.78 -19.04
CA VAL A 70 18.33 -14.24 -18.91
C VAL A 70 17.35 -14.64 -17.80
N GLY A 71 16.27 -15.33 -18.15
CA GLY A 71 15.25 -15.77 -17.20
C GLY A 71 13.83 -15.73 -17.75
N SER A 72 12.85 -15.82 -16.85
CA SER A 72 11.42 -15.66 -17.15
C SER A 72 10.92 -14.28 -16.74
N LEU A 73 9.83 -13.81 -17.36
CA LEU A 73 9.12 -12.62 -16.90
C LEU A 73 8.70 -12.79 -15.43
N TYR A 74 8.72 -11.70 -14.68
CA TYR A 74 8.32 -11.73 -13.26
C TYR A 74 7.73 -10.40 -12.81
N ASP A 75 6.85 -10.44 -11.82
CA ASP A 75 6.17 -9.25 -11.32
C ASP A 75 6.93 -8.65 -10.14
N SER A 76 6.91 -7.33 -10.01
CA SER A 76 7.47 -6.61 -8.86
C SER A 76 6.55 -5.49 -8.37
N ILE A 77 6.73 -5.12 -7.11
CA ILE A 77 6.06 -4.03 -6.43
C ILE A 77 7.14 -3.05 -5.98
N SER A 78 7.02 -1.80 -6.39
CA SER A 78 7.83 -0.70 -5.85
C SER A 78 6.97 0.11 -4.90
N ILE A 79 7.40 0.27 -3.65
CA ILE A 79 6.76 1.15 -2.66
C ILE A 79 7.61 2.41 -2.57
N CYS A 80 6.99 3.56 -2.81
CA CYS A 80 7.67 4.83 -2.96
C CYS A 80 7.16 5.87 -1.97
N ASP A 81 8.00 6.83 -1.64
CA ASP A 81 7.58 8.04 -0.94
C ASP A 81 6.68 8.89 -1.85
N LEU A 82 5.55 9.34 -1.33
CA LEU A 82 4.56 10.09 -2.11
C LEU A 82 5.03 11.51 -2.45
N ALA A 83 5.87 12.13 -1.61
CA ALA A 83 6.31 13.49 -1.81
C ALA A 83 7.50 13.57 -2.78
N THR A 84 8.45 12.62 -2.69
CA THR A 84 9.66 12.64 -3.52
C THR A 84 9.57 11.72 -4.74
N GLY A 85 8.75 10.68 -4.69
CA GLY A 85 8.73 9.63 -5.72
C GLY A 85 9.84 8.60 -5.56
N ASP A 86 10.70 8.71 -4.54
CA ASP A 86 11.81 7.78 -4.33
C ASP A 86 11.31 6.39 -3.96
N VAL A 87 11.93 5.37 -4.55
CA VAL A 87 11.66 3.97 -4.19
C VAL A 87 12.25 3.71 -2.80
N LEU A 88 11.40 3.31 -1.87
CA LEU A 88 11.82 2.92 -0.52
C LEU A 88 12.02 1.40 -0.41
N PHE A 89 11.12 0.65 -1.05
CA PHE A 89 11.17 -0.80 -1.10
C PHE A 89 10.89 -1.30 -2.51
N TRP A 90 11.64 -2.32 -2.92
CA TRP A 90 11.34 -3.10 -4.11
C TRP A 90 11.10 -4.55 -3.72
N ILE A 91 9.98 -5.12 -4.14
CA ILE A 91 9.54 -6.46 -3.76
C ILE A 91 9.26 -7.26 -5.02
N ALA A 92 9.90 -8.42 -5.16
CA ALA A 92 9.51 -9.42 -6.14
C ALA A 92 8.94 -10.64 -5.40
N PRO A 93 7.64 -10.97 -5.56
CA PRO A 93 7.07 -12.17 -4.93
C PRO A 93 7.69 -13.48 -5.44
N SER A 94 8.28 -13.45 -6.63
CA SER A 94 9.06 -14.55 -7.22
C SER A 94 9.95 -13.97 -8.32
N VAL A 95 11.26 -13.90 -8.13
CA VAL A 95 12.17 -13.42 -9.17
C VAL A 95 12.27 -14.41 -10.32
N GLY A 96 12.48 -13.89 -11.54
CA GLY A 96 12.49 -14.69 -12.76
C GLY A 96 13.87 -15.10 -13.26
N TYR A 97 14.94 -14.69 -12.59
CA TYR A 97 16.31 -14.76 -13.12
C TYR A 97 17.32 -15.28 -12.09
N GLY A 98 18.49 -15.68 -12.59
CA GLY A 98 19.65 -16.03 -11.78
C GLY A 98 19.44 -17.25 -10.85
N PRO A 99 20.37 -17.46 -9.90
CA PRO A 99 20.31 -18.57 -8.95
C PRO A 99 19.14 -18.45 -7.95
N ASP A 100 18.52 -17.27 -7.88
CA ASP A 100 17.38 -17.00 -7.01
C ASP A 100 16.03 -17.18 -7.69
N LYS A 101 15.98 -17.62 -8.95
CA LYS A 101 14.73 -17.85 -9.69
C LYS A 101 13.71 -18.63 -8.84
N GLY A 102 12.50 -18.08 -8.71
CA GLY A 102 11.42 -18.64 -7.90
C GLY A 102 11.40 -18.17 -6.43
N LYS A 103 12.45 -17.48 -5.95
CA LYS A 103 12.47 -16.90 -4.60
C LYS A 103 11.78 -15.54 -4.58
N ALA A 104 11.09 -15.26 -3.49
CA ALA A 104 10.65 -13.92 -3.16
C ALA A 104 11.82 -13.10 -2.61
N GLN A 105 11.88 -11.82 -2.93
CA GLN A 105 12.89 -10.89 -2.46
C GLN A 105 12.27 -9.55 -2.07
N VAL A 106 12.87 -8.89 -1.08
CA VAL A 106 12.68 -7.46 -0.80
C VAL A 106 14.02 -6.76 -0.71
N PHE A 107 14.16 -5.64 -1.40
CA PHE A 107 15.24 -4.67 -1.24
C PHE A 107 14.71 -3.43 -0.53
N SER A 108 15.55 -2.82 0.29
CA SER A 108 15.22 -1.66 1.10
C SER A 108 16.35 -0.66 0.99
N VAL A 109 16.08 0.53 0.45
CA VAL A 109 17.12 1.57 0.28
C VAL A 109 17.76 1.95 1.61
N LYS A 110 17.03 1.83 2.72
CA LYS A 110 17.53 2.08 4.08
C LYS A 110 18.54 1.03 4.56
N GLU A 111 18.43 -0.22 4.10
CA GLU A 111 19.27 -1.32 4.60
C GLU A 111 20.40 -1.64 3.62
N SER A 112 20.07 -1.93 2.36
CA SER A 112 21.04 -2.15 1.29
C SER A 112 20.33 -2.17 -0.07
N THR A 113 21.00 -1.66 -1.10
CA THR A 113 20.63 -1.83 -2.50
C THR A 113 21.38 -2.97 -3.19
N ASP A 114 22.44 -3.48 -2.57
CA ASP A 114 23.34 -4.48 -3.18
C ASP A 114 22.92 -5.92 -2.82
N ALA A 115 22.17 -6.08 -1.72
CA ALA A 115 21.64 -7.36 -1.28
C ALA A 115 20.19 -7.22 -0.81
N PRO A 116 19.36 -8.27 -0.99
CA PRO A 116 17.99 -8.25 -0.50
C PRO A 116 17.98 -8.24 1.03
N ALA A 117 17.13 -7.39 1.61
CA ALA A 117 16.88 -7.35 3.05
C ALA A 117 16.21 -8.65 3.55
N ALA A 118 15.46 -9.33 2.68
CA ALA A 118 15.04 -10.72 2.88
C ALA A 118 14.87 -11.45 1.54
N SER A 119 15.21 -12.74 1.51
CA SER A 119 15.09 -13.62 0.35
C SER A 119 14.65 -15.02 0.77
N GLY A 120 13.85 -15.70 -0.06
CA GLY A 120 13.38 -17.07 0.21
C GLY A 120 11.96 -17.31 -0.27
N ARG A 121 11.09 -17.82 0.60
CA ARG A 121 9.65 -17.92 0.30
C ARG A 121 9.00 -16.55 0.53
N LEU A 122 7.86 -16.31 -0.10
CA LEU A 122 7.08 -15.08 0.11
C LEU A 122 6.76 -14.83 1.59
N LYS A 123 6.60 -15.87 2.41
CA LYS A 123 6.39 -15.72 3.85
C LYS A 123 7.60 -15.10 4.57
N ASP A 124 8.81 -15.34 4.08
CA ASP A 124 10.04 -14.85 4.70
C ASP A 124 10.17 -13.33 4.45
N VAL A 125 9.84 -12.89 3.24
CA VAL A 125 9.66 -11.45 2.91
C VAL A 125 8.55 -10.81 3.74
N VAL A 126 7.39 -11.46 3.87
CA VAL A 126 6.29 -10.92 4.68
C VAL A 126 6.67 -10.83 6.16
N ASN A 127 7.37 -11.84 6.70
CA ASN A 127 7.84 -11.84 8.09
C ASN A 127 8.89 -10.75 8.36
N TRP A 128 9.67 -10.34 7.36
CA TRP A 128 10.60 -9.23 7.50
C TRP A 128 9.86 -7.88 7.66
N PHE A 129 8.72 -7.71 7.01
CA PHE A 129 7.83 -6.57 7.22
C PHE A 129 7.06 -6.69 8.54
N VAL A 130 6.49 -7.86 8.82
CA VAL A 130 5.61 -8.12 9.97
C VAL A 130 6.11 -9.35 10.73
N PRO A 131 7.11 -9.20 11.62
CA PRO A 131 7.66 -10.34 12.36
C PRO A 131 6.60 -10.99 13.24
N ALA A 132 6.56 -12.32 13.30
CA ALA A 132 5.56 -13.06 14.10
C ALA A 132 5.49 -12.63 15.59
N LYS A 133 6.57 -12.06 16.15
CA LYS A 133 6.62 -11.54 17.52
C LYS A 133 5.96 -10.17 17.72
N SER A 134 5.65 -9.42 16.66
CA SER A 134 4.90 -8.16 16.76
C SER A 134 3.39 -8.36 16.93
N VAL A 135 2.90 -9.60 16.93
CA VAL A 135 1.48 -9.93 17.20
C VAL A 135 1.18 -9.94 18.70
N ALA A 136 2.20 -10.09 19.57
CA ALA A 136 2.02 -10.18 21.02
C ALA A 136 2.29 -8.88 21.80
N ALA A 137 2.71 -7.79 21.15
CA ALA A 137 3.20 -6.58 21.84
C ALA A 137 2.55 -5.26 21.38
N THR A 138 1.34 -5.31 20.83
CA THR A 138 0.50 -4.10 20.76
C THR A 138 -0.82 -4.39 21.44
N LEU A 139 -0.86 -4.16 22.76
CA LEU A 139 -2.08 -3.68 23.40
C LEU A 139 -2.57 -2.51 22.54
N ARG A 140 -3.53 -2.78 21.67
CA ARG A 140 -4.29 -1.72 21.02
C ARG A 140 -5.00 -0.99 22.17
N PRO A 141 -4.87 0.33 22.33
CA PRO A 141 -6.01 1.05 22.88
C PRO A 141 -7.18 0.69 21.97
N LYS A 142 -8.28 0.25 22.56
CA LYS A 142 -9.54 -0.04 21.86
C LYS A 142 -9.80 1.18 20.96
N MET A 143 -9.63 1.04 19.65
CA MET A 143 -10.07 2.07 18.72
C MET A 143 -11.53 2.32 19.08
N PRO A 144 -11.94 3.57 19.40
CA PRO A 144 -13.34 3.84 19.68
C PRO A 144 -14.15 3.35 18.48
N ALA A 145 -15.35 2.83 18.76
CA ALA A 145 -16.25 2.30 17.76
C ALA A 145 -16.32 3.28 16.57
N ASP A 146 -15.81 2.83 15.44
CA ASP A 146 -15.72 3.56 14.18
C ASP A 146 -15.08 4.97 14.25
N PRO A 147 -13.76 5.11 14.00
CA PRO A 147 -13.11 6.42 13.89
C PRO A 147 -13.64 7.28 12.72
N PHE A 148 -14.39 6.68 11.78
CA PHE A 148 -15.09 7.43 10.73
C PHE A 148 -16.47 7.91 11.18
N ALA A 149 -17.10 7.38 12.23
CA ALA A 149 -18.42 7.83 12.69
C ALA A 149 -18.37 9.28 13.19
N ALA A 150 -17.38 9.61 14.03
CA ALA A 150 -17.20 10.97 14.54
C ALA A 150 -16.83 11.95 13.42
N MET A 151 -16.02 11.50 12.45
CA MET A 151 -15.63 12.30 11.30
C MET A 151 -16.83 12.55 10.38
N LYS A 152 -17.56 11.51 9.99
CA LYS A 152 -18.75 11.56 9.15
C LYS A 152 -19.82 12.49 9.74
N LYS A 153 -19.97 12.51 11.07
CA LYS A 153 -20.86 13.47 11.76
C LYS A 153 -20.44 14.93 11.51
N VAL A 154 -19.15 15.25 11.64
CA VAL A 154 -18.63 16.62 11.41
C VAL A 154 -18.72 17.02 9.94
N TYR A 155 -18.46 16.10 9.02
CA TYR A 155 -18.64 16.32 7.57
C TYR A 155 -20.10 16.63 7.24
N ASN A 156 -21.04 15.83 7.76
CA ASN A 156 -22.48 16.04 7.57
C ASN A 156 -22.96 17.36 8.19
N GLU A 157 -22.50 17.72 9.39
CA GLU A 157 -22.81 19.01 10.03
C GLU A 157 -22.27 20.22 9.25
N ALA A 158 -21.14 20.05 8.56
CA ALA A 158 -20.55 21.06 7.68
C ALA A 158 -21.20 21.11 6.29
N GLY A 159 -22.14 20.20 6.00
CA GLY A 159 -22.76 20.07 4.67
C GLY A 159 -21.80 19.58 3.58
N ILE A 160 -20.71 18.89 3.96
CA ILE A 160 -19.67 18.41 3.04
C ILE A 160 -19.82 16.90 2.91
N ASP A 161 -20.14 16.40 1.71
CA ASP A 161 -19.99 14.97 1.44
C ASP A 161 -18.50 14.63 1.34
N LEU A 162 -18.06 13.65 2.14
CA LEU A 162 -16.70 13.14 2.12
C LEU A 162 -16.28 12.65 0.72
N HIS A 163 -17.24 12.21 -0.09
CA HIS A 163 -17.03 11.70 -1.44
C HIS A 163 -16.85 12.80 -2.50
N ASP A 164 -17.23 14.05 -2.19
CA ASP A 164 -17.09 15.20 -3.09
C ASP A 164 -15.75 15.95 -2.91
N VAL A 165 -14.97 15.57 -1.89
CA VAL A 165 -13.66 16.19 -1.63
C VAL A 165 -12.64 15.69 -2.66
N PRO A 166 -11.98 16.59 -3.43
CA PRO A 166 -10.95 16.17 -4.38
C PRO A 166 -9.81 15.40 -3.69
N PRO A 167 -9.27 14.33 -4.30
CA PRO A 167 -8.26 13.47 -3.68
C PRO A 167 -7.01 14.22 -3.18
N GLY A 168 -6.60 15.30 -3.86
CA GLY A 168 -5.48 16.15 -3.47
C GLY A 168 -5.75 17.05 -2.25
N MET A 169 -7.01 17.25 -1.88
CA MET A 169 -7.42 18.08 -0.74
C MET A 169 -7.79 17.27 0.51
N GLN A 170 -8.01 15.95 0.35
CA GLN A 170 -8.48 15.09 1.44
C GLN A 170 -7.61 15.16 2.70
N SER A 171 -6.28 15.20 2.53
CA SER A 171 -5.34 15.27 3.66
C SER A 171 -5.49 16.58 4.46
N GLY A 172 -5.66 17.71 3.75
CA GLY A 172 -5.88 19.02 4.36
C GLY A 172 -7.22 19.09 5.11
N VAL A 173 -8.30 18.62 4.48
CA VAL A 173 -9.64 18.59 5.10
C VAL A 173 -9.64 17.68 6.32
N ASN A 174 -9.01 16.50 6.25
CA ASN A 174 -8.89 15.59 7.39
C ASN A 174 -8.12 16.21 8.57
N LYS A 175 -7.09 17.03 8.29
CA LYS A 175 -6.33 17.75 9.32
C LYS A 175 -7.18 18.80 10.02
N LEU A 176 -7.97 19.56 9.27
CA LEU A 176 -8.90 20.55 9.81
C LEU A 176 -10.00 19.90 10.65
N VAL A 177 -10.60 18.82 10.17
CA VAL A 177 -11.67 18.11 10.90
C VAL A 177 -11.16 17.53 12.23
N LYS A 178 -9.93 16.98 12.26
CA LYS A 178 -9.30 16.52 13.50
C LYS A 178 -9.12 17.65 14.51
N GLU A 179 -8.74 18.84 14.04
CA GLU A 179 -8.56 20.01 14.90
C GLU A 179 -9.90 20.53 15.45
N VAL A 180 -10.95 20.56 14.63
CA VAL A 180 -12.31 20.92 15.08
C VAL A 180 -12.81 19.96 16.14
N ILE A 181 -12.61 18.65 15.97
CA ILE A 181 -12.96 17.64 16.98
C ILE A 181 -12.20 17.91 18.29
N ARG A 182 -10.88 18.13 18.20
CA ARG A 182 -10.03 18.44 19.36
C ARG A 182 -10.55 19.65 20.14
N LEU A 183 -10.87 20.74 19.44
CA LEU A 183 -11.38 21.97 20.06
C LEU A 183 -12.74 21.77 20.72
N ARG A 184 -13.68 21.08 20.05
CA ARG A 184 -15.01 20.78 20.60
C ARG A 184 -14.94 19.94 21.87
N THR A 185 -14.03 18.96 21.93
CA THR A 185 -13.82 18.14 23.12
C THR A 185 -13.21 18.94 24.28
N GLN A 186 -12.35 19.92 23.99
CA GLN A 186 -11.78 20.81 25.03
C GLN A 186 -12.81 21.78 25.61
N VAL A 187 -13.80 22.21 24.81
CA VAL A 187 -14.89 23.10 25.25
C VAL A 187 -15.95 22.33 26.03
N ALA A 188 -16.26 21.08 25.66
CA ALA A 188 -17.26 20.26 26.34
C ALA A 188 -16.81 19.69 27.71
N GLY A 189 -15.52 19.81 28.05
CA GLY A 189 -14.94 19.41 29.33
C GLY A 189 -14.77 20.55 30.35
N ARG A 190 -15.43 21.69 30.13
CA ARG A 190 -15.50 22.84 31.05
C ARG A 190 -16.93 23.05 31.53
#